data_AF-A0AAN0LU27-F1
#
_entry.id   AF-A0AAN0LU27-F1
#
_cell.length_a   1.000
_cell.length_b   1.000
_cell.length_c   1.000
_cell.angle_alpha   90.00
_cell.angle_beta   90.00
_cell.angle_gamma   90.00
#
_symmetry.space_group_name_H-M   'P 1'
#
loop_
_entity.id
_entity.type
_entity.pdbx_description
1 polymer ?
#
loop_
_entity_poly.entity_id
_entity_poly.type
_entity_poly.pdbx_seq_one_letter_code
_entity_poly.pdbx_strand_id
1 'polypeptide(L)'
;MSSEHKSIYEKLQTTRVALAKSGLKKGGQNTYSKYSYFELTDFLAKSDELLLENRLTPSFNFVDNLATLILYDWDSENKLEWSTNGADATTLNKQGQPSNLEIQTRDPHTHISNAIYTCI
;
A
#
# COMPACT_ATOMS: atom_id res chain seq x y z
N MET A 1 20.96 8.38 29.18
CA MET A 1 20.70 7.68 27.90
C MET A 1 19.73 8.57 27.13
N SER A 2 20.22 9.34 26.16
CA SER A 2 19.33 10.13 25.31
C SER A 2 18.48 9.15 24.51
N SER A 3 17.16 9.16 24.73
CA SER A 3 16.22 8.44 23.88
C SER A 3 16.34 9.04 22.49
N GLU A 4 16.95 8.30 21.57
CA GLU A 4 17.11 8.72 20.18
C GLU A 4 15.72 8.77 19.53
N HIS A 5 15.21 9.98 19.33
CA HIS A 5 13.89 10.19 18.74
C HIS A 5 14.01 10.08 17.21
N LYS A 6 13.62 8.94 16.64
CA LYS A 6 13.59 8.74 15.19
C LYS A 6 12.56 9.66 14.53
N SER A 7 12.92 10.24 13.39
CA SER A 7 11.97 11.02 12.59
C SER A 7 10.93 10.14 11.90
N ILE A 8 9.78 10.70 11.52
CA ILE A 8 8.76 10.00 10.72
C ILE A 8 9.33 9.40 9.42
N TYR A 9 10.30 10.08 8.79
CA TYR A 9 10.97 9.59 7.57
C TYR A 9 11.86 8.38 7.85
N GLU A 10 12.57 8.37 8.97
CA GLU A 10 13.42 7.25 9.36
C GLU A 10 12.59 6.01 9.72
N LYS A 11 11.49 6.21 10.45
CA LYS A 11 10.51 5.16 10.75
C LYS A 11 9.90 4.58 9.48
N LEU A 12 9.49 5.44 8.55
CA LEU A 12 8.98 5.01 7.24
C LEU A 12 10.03 4.21 6.47
N GLN A 13 11.26 4.71 6.34
CA GLN A 13 12.32 4.02 5.62
C GLN A 13 12.68 2.67 6.26
N THR A 14 12.69 2.59 7.59
CA THR A 14 12.91 1.34 8.33
C THR A 14 11.81 0.33 8.05
N THR A 15 10.55 0.76 8.08
CA THR A 15 9.37 -0.06 7.76
C THR A 15 9.46 -0.62 6.34
N ARG A 16 9.82 0.21 5.35
CA ARG A 16 9.99 -0.20 3.94
C ARG A 16 11.03 -1.29 3.75
N VAL A 17 12.22 -1.08 4.33
CA VAL A 17 13.31 -2.05 4.26
C VAL A 17 12.92 -3.36 4.92
N ALA A 18 12.20 -3.31 6.04
CA ALA A 18 11.72 -4.51 6.74
C ALA A 18 10.66 -5.26 5.92
N LEU A 19 9.71 -4.57 5.29
CA LEU A 19 8.71 -5.23 4.45
C LEU A 19 9.36 -5.90 3.24
N ALA A 20 10.27 -5.21 2.55
CA ALA A 20 11.00 -5.78 1.41
C ALA A 20 11.79 -7.06 1.78
N LYS A 21 12.30 -7.14 3.02
CA LYS A 21 13.01 -8.31 3.55
C LYS A 21 12.11 -9.42 4.09
N SER A 22 10.81 -9.16 4.28
CA SER A 22 9.89 -10.10 4.93
C SER A 22 9.60 -11.35 4.11
N GLY A 23 9.98 -11.39 2.82
CA GLY A 23 9.86 -12.59 1.99
C GLY A 23 8.41 -13.03 1.80
N LEU A 24 7.50 -12.07 1.60
CA LEU A 24 6.06 -12.32 1.41
C LEU A 24 5.82 -13.44 0.40
N LYS A 25 4.90 -14.34 0.73
CA LYS A 25 4.50 -15.45 -0.14
C LYS A 25 3.23 -15.07 -0.88
N LYS A 26 3.17 -15.46 -2.14
CA LYS A 26 2.00 -15.28 -2.99
C LYS A 26 0.92 -16.28 -2.56
N GLY A 27 -0.16 -15.80 -1.96
CA GLY A 27 -1.31 -16.61 -1.54
C GLY A 27 -2.27 -16.92 -2.68
N GLY A 28 -2.37 -16.04 -3.67
CA GLY A 28 -3.24 -16.22 -4.84
C GLY A 28 -2.70 -17.25 -5.82
N GLN A 29 -3.55 -18.16 -6.27
CA GLN A 29 -3.28 -19.04 -7.42
C GLN A 29 -4.35 -18.85 -8.49
N ASN A 30 -3.93 -18.47 -9.68
CA ASN A 30 -4.80 -18.49 -10.83
C ASN A 30 -4.89 -19.93 -11.35
N THR A 31 -6.00 -20.61 -11.07
CA THR A 31 -6.26 -22.00 -11.48
C THR A 31 -6.37 -22.18 -12.99
N TYR A 32 -6.73 -21.12 -13.73
CA TYR A 32 -6.83 -21.12 -15.19
C TYR A 32 -5.47 -21.00 -15.88
N SER A 33 -4.55 -20.21 -15.31
CA SER A 33 -3.24 -19.90 -15.93
C SER A 33 -2.02 -20.41 -15.16
N LYS A 34 -2.23 -21.18 -14.07
CA LYS A 34 -1.21 -21.82 -13.22
C LYS A 34 -0.07 -20.89 -12.75
N TYR A 35 -0.36 -19.61 -12.53
CA TYR A 35 0.59 -18.69 -11.92
C TYR A 35 0.09 -18.24 -10.55
N SER A 36 1.04 -17.97 -9.66
CA SER A 36 0.75 -17.36 -8.36
C SER A 36 0.92 -15.85 -8.43
N TYR A 37 0.04 -15.14 -7.75
CA TYR A 37 0.05 -13.68 -7.62
C TYR A 37 -0.15 -13.29 -6.15
N PHE A 38 0.27 -12.07 -5.81
CA PHE A 38 0.04 -11.58 -4.46
C PHE A 38 -1.38 -11.06 -4.32
N GLU A 39 -2.04 -11.48 -3.26
CA GLU A 39 -3.32 -10.94 -2.82
C GLU A 39 -3.08 -9.80 -1.83
N LEU A 40 -4.04 -8.89 -1.71
CA LEU A 40 -3.96 -7.79 -0.75
C LEU A 40 -3.71 -8.31 0.69
N THR A 41 -4.39 -9.39 1.05
CA THR A 41 -4.27 -10.05 2.36
C THR A 41 -2.86 -10.58 2.64
N ASP A 42 -2.06 -10.86 1.61
CA ASP A 42 -0.68 -11.32 1.77
C ASP A 42 0.22 -10.20 2.34
N PHE A 43 -0.13 -8.94 2.12
CA PHE A 43 0.62 -7.77 2.58
C PHE A 43 0.13 -7.22 3.91
N LEU A 44 -1.19 -7.22 4.14
CA LEU A 44 -1.80 -6.48 5.25
C LEU A 44 -1.27 -6.92 6.61
N ALA A 45 -1.29 -8.22 6.91
CA ALA A 45 -0.85 -8.72 8.21
C ALA A 45 0.60 -8.32 8.53
N LYS A 46 1.51 -8.46 7.56
CA LYS A 46 2.92 -8.12 7.76
C LYS A 46 3.16 -6.61 7.79
N SER A 47 2.42 -5.86 6.99
CA SER A 47 2.48 -4.40 6.98
C SER A 47 2.04 -3.84 8.34
N ASP A 48 0.93 -4.33 8.88
CA ASP A 48 0.38 -3.85 10.16
C ASP A 48 1.33 -4.13 11.33
N GLU A 49 1.96 -5.32 11.36
CA GLU A 49 3.01 -5.63 12.34
C GLU A 49 4.16 -4.61 12.29
N LEU A 50 4.70 -4.35 11.10
CA LEU A 50 5.84 -3.45 10.93
C LEU A 50 5.49 -1.99 11.24
N LEU A 51 4.27 -1.56 10.91
CA LEU A 51 3.76 -0.24 11.25
C LEU A 51 3.57 -0.08 12.76
N LEU A 52 3.07 -1.11 13.44
CA LEU A 52 2.97 -1.13 14.90
C LEU A 52 4.34 -1.06 15.57
N GLU A 53 5.31 -1.87 15.10
CA GLU A 53 6.69 -1.85 15.58
C GLU A 53 7.35 -0.48 15.44
N ASN A 54 7.07 0.22 14.33
CA ASN A 54 7.60 1.56 14.06
C ASN A 54 6.71 2.69 14.58
N ARG A 55 5.59 2.37 15.26
CA ARG A 55 4.65 3.33 15.86
C ARG A 55 4.11 4.34 14.84
N LEU A 56 3.64 3.81 13.72
CA LEU A 56 3.03 4.55 12.61
C LEU A 56 1.62 4.04 12.37
N THR A 57 0.70 4.92 11.97
CA THR A 57 -0.64 4.52 11.51
C THR A 57 -0.94 5.12 10.14
N PRO A 58 -1.15 4.28 9.11
CA PRO A 58 -1.72 4.73 7.85
C PRO A 58 -3.25 4.90 7.99
N SER A 59 -3.78 5.93 7.37
CA SER A 59 -5.21 6.17 7.19
C SER A 59 -5.47 6.45 5.73
N PHE A 60 -6.33 5.66 5.12
CA PHE A 60 -6.72 5.82 3.72
C PHE A 60 -8.13 6.40 3.63
N ASN A 61 -8.31 7.36 2.72
CA ASN A 61 -9.59 7.97 2.42
C ASN A 61 -9.79 8.06 0.90
N PHE A 62 -11.03 7.89 0.44
CA PHE A 62 -11.39 8.05 -0.97
C PHE A 62 -12.68 8.85 -1.08
N VAL A 63 -12.59 10.09 -1.56
CA VAL A 63 -13.71 11.03 -1.67
C VAL A 63 -13.62 11.75 -3.02
N ASP A 64 -14.75 11.87 -3.72
CA ASP A 64 -14.86 12.65 -4.97
C ASP A 64 -13.75 12.39 -6.00
N ASN A 65 -13.42 11.11 -6.23
CA ASN A 65 -12.37 10.67 -7.15
C ASN A 65 -10.94 11.06 -6.73
N LEU A 66 -10.71 11.38 -5.45
CA LEU A 66 -9.40 11.61 -4.87
C LEU A 66 -9.12 10.54 -3.81
N ALA A 67 -8.06 9.76 -4.04
CA ALA A 67 -7.53 8.79 -3.08
C ALA A 67 -6.43 9.47 -2.27
N THR A 68 -6.58 9.53 -0.94
CA THR A 68 -5.60 10.13 -0.03
C THR A 68 -5.14 9.11 0.99
N LEU A 69 -3.83 8.95 1.14
CA LEU A 69 -3.19 8.20 2.22
C LEU A 69 -2.46 9.17 3.15
N ILE A 70 -2.74 9.06 4.44
CA ILE A 70 -2.07 9.83 5.48
C ILE A 70 -1.34 8.85 6.41
N LEU A 71 -0.05 9.06 6.65
CA LEU A 71 0.73 8.33 7.63
C LEU A 71 0.96 9.21 8.85
N TYR A 72 0.46 8.79 9.99
CA TYR A 72 0.58 9.48 11.27
C TYR A 72 1.73 8.89 12.09
N ASP A 73 2.56 9.76 12.66
CA ASP A 73 3.54 9.41 13.68
C ASP A 73 2.89 9.43 15.06
N TRP A 74 3.15 8.42 15.89
CA TRP A 74 2.60 8.37 17.25
C TRP A 74 3.41 9.18 18.25
N ASP A 75 4.68 9.46 17.93
CA ASP A 75 5.59 10.13 18.84
C ASP A 75 5.68 11.64 18.56
N SER A 76 5.00 12.14 17.53
CA SER A 76 4.94 13.55 17.18
C SER A 76 3.66 13.92 16.45
N GLU A 77 3.38 15.22 16.27
CA GLU A 77 2.24 15.68 15.45
C GLU A 77 2.53 15.63 13.93
N ASN A 78 3.68 15.08 13.54
CA ASN A 78 4.05 14.99 12.13
C ASN A 78 3.19 13.97 11.40
N LYS A 79 2.91 14.27 10.13
CA LYS A 79 2.23 13.37 9.21
C LYS A 79 2.79 13.50 7.81
N LEU A 80 2.70 12.44 7.04
CA LEU A 80 2.96 12.45 5.60
C LEU A 80 1.65 12.17 4.87
N GLU A 81 1.39 12.91 3.79
CA GLU A 81 0.16 12.82 3.02
C GLU A 81 0.51 12.62 1.55
N TRP A 82 -0.15 11.65 0.94
CA TRP A 82 -0.06 11.36 -0.49
C TRP A 82 -1.47 11.31 -1.05
N SER A 83 -1.66 11.89 -2.25
CA SER A 83 -2.94 11.88 -2.92
C SER A 83 -2.79 11.57 -4.41
N THR A 84 -3.74 10.84 -4.98
CA THR A 84 -3.83 10.56 -6.41
C THR A 84 -5.28 10.61 -6.88
N ASN A 85 -5.53 11.04 -8.12
CA ASN A 85 -6.86 10.98 -8.69
C ASN A 85 -7.21 9.51 -9.02
N GLY A 86 -8.42 9.08 -8.72
CA GLY A 86 -8.90 7.72 -9.01
C GLY A 86 -8.93 7.41 -10.52
N ALA A 87 -9.04 8.42 -11.38
CA ALA A 87 -9.00 8.26 -12.84
C ALA A 87 -7.59 7.89 -13.37
N ASP A 88 -6.52 8.25 -12.65
CA ASP A 88 -5.14 7.98 -13.06
C ASP A 88 -4.69 6.54 -12.73
N ALA A 89 -5.58 5.71 -12.17
CA ALA A 89 -5.37 4.28 -11.92
C ALA A 89 -5.78 3.38 -13.11
N THR A 90 -6.14 3.96 -14.27
CA THR A 90 -6.57 3.18 -15.43
C THR A 90 -5.36 2.56 -16.14
N THR A 91 -5.20 1.24 -16.06
CA THR A 91 -4.17 0.53 -16.84
C THR A 91 -4.70 0.23 -18.24
N LEU A 92 -4.19 0.98 -19.22
CA LEU A 92 -4.53 0.75 -20.64
C LEU A 92 -3.82 -0.50 -21.15
N ASN A 93 -4.53 -1.32 -21.92
CA ASN A 93 -3.90 -2.39 -22.68
C ASN A 93 -3.02 -1.81 -23.82
N LYS A 94 -2.28 -2.68 -24.53
CA LYS A 94 -1.42 -2.28 -25.66
C LYS A 94 -2.16 -1.59 -26.82
N GLN A 95 -3.50 -1.61 -26.83
CA GLN A 95 -4.34 -0.94 -27.82
C GLN A 95 -4.97 0.36 -27.29
N GLY A 96 -4.57 0.83 -26.10
CA GLY A 96 -5.08 2.07 -25.50
C GLY A 96 -6.51 1.94 -24.95
N GLN A 97 -7.03 0.72 -24.79
CA GLN A 97 -8.35 0.47 -24.21
C GLN A 97 -8.22 0.04 -22.74
N PRO A 98 -9.20 0.36 -21.87
CA PRO A 98 -9.25 -0.14 -20.51
C PRO A 98 -9.18 -1.68 -20.49
N SER A 99 -8.32 -2.27 -19.67
CA SER A 99 -8.14 -3.72 -19.66
C SER A 99 -9.39 -4.42 -19.11
N ASN A 100 -9.77 -5.56 -19.68
CA ASN A 100 -10.96 -6.33 -19.24
C ASN A 100 -10.88 -6.84 -17.79
N LEU A 101 -9.74 -6.71 -17.10
CA LEU A 101 -9.66 -6.96 -15.65
C LEU A 101 -10.46 -5.92 -14.85
N GLU A 102 -10.62 -4.69 -15.34
CA GLU A 102 -11.33 -3.62 -14.62
C GLU A 102 -12.85 -3.79 -14.56
N ILE A 103 -13.46 -4.57 -15.47
CA ILE A 103 -14.91 -4.86 -15.37
C ILE A 103 -15.19 -5.76 -14.14
N GLN A 104 -14.17 -6.48 -13.65
CA GLN A 104 -14.26 -7.30 -12.44
C GLN A 104 -13.64 -6.62 -11.19
N THR A 105 -12.80 -5.58 -11.34
CA THR A 105 -12.06 -4.96 -10.23
C THR A 105 -12.35 -3.47 -10.05
N ARG A 106 -13.62 -3.05 -10.10
CA ARG A 106 -14.09 -1.78 -9.50
C ARG A 106 -14.16 -1.86 -7.96
N ASP A 107 -13.24 -2.61 -7.38
CA ASP A 107 -13.19 -2.92 -5.96
C ASP A 107 -12.18 -1.96 -5.31
N PRO A 108 -12.51 -1.29 -4.19
CA PRO A 108 -11.57 -0.45 -3.43
C PRO A 108 -10.23 -1.15 -3.12
N HIS A 109 -10.20 -2.48 -3.12
CA HIS A 109 -9.02 -3.32 -2.94
C HIS A 109 -7.85 -3.03 -3.90
N THR A 110 -8.10 -2.69 -5.17
CA THR A 110 -7.01 -2.43 -6.14
C THR A 110 -6.32 -1.09 -5.91
N HIS A 111 -7.10 -0.08 -5.49
CA HIS A 111 -6.58 1.25 -5.14
C HIS A 111 -5.70 1.17 -3.89
N ILE A 112 -6.10 0.34 -2.93
CA ILE A 112 -5.32 0.06 -1.72
C ILE A 112 -4.04 -0.69 -2.08
N SER A 113 -4.08 -1.71 -2.96
CA SER A 113 -2.87 -2.45 -3.36
C SER A 113 -1.84 -1.57 -4.07
N ASN A 114 -2.27 -0.68 -4.98
CA ASN A 114 -1.36 0.27 -5.64
C ASN A 114 -0.86 1.36 -4.68
N ALA A 115 -1.70 1.84 -3.77
CA ALA A 115 -1.26 2.76 -2.71
C ALA A 115 -0.23 2.10 -1.79
N ILE A 116 -0.44 0.84 -1.39
CA ILE A 116 0.50 0.05 -0.59
C ILE A 116 1.83 -0.14 -1.35
N TYR A 117 1.81 -0.48 -2.65
CA TYR A 117 3.04 -0.61 -3.44
C TYR A 117 3.76 0.71 -3.74
N THR A 118 3.05 1.84 -3.76
CA THR A 118 3.66 3.17 -3.95
C THR A 118 4.15 3.75 -2.61
N CYS A 119 3.58 3.29 -1.50
CA CYS A 119 3.88 3.77 -0.16
C CYS A 119 4.87 2.88 0.60
N ILE A 120 5.17 1.68 0.10
CA ILE A 120 6.15 0.74 0.67
C ILE A 120 7.24 0.38 -0.34
#